data_AF-A0A8T4W9G2-F1
#
_entry.id   AF-A0A8T4W9G2-F1
#
_cell.length_a   1.000
_cell.length_b   1.000
_cell.length_c   1.000
_cell.angle_alpha   90.00
_cell.angle_beta   90.00
_cell.angle_gamma   90.00
#
_symmetry.space_group_name_H-M   'P 1'
#
loop_
_entity.id
_entity.type
_entity.pdbx_description
1 polymer ?
#
loop_
_entity_poly.entity_id
_entity_poly.type
_entity_poly.pdbx_seq_one_letter_code
_entity_poly.pdbx_strand_id
1 'polypeptide(L)'
;WEKYDVSRYVGIGAVSPEEGTRTVDVSHYEKKYTTIKDDLEDLVKTSPPEKTIYLFHSPPYDTSLDRAALDEKMIDHAPVDSHVGSIAIKRFIKEEQPLVTLHGHVHETVDITGEWKEKIGETFSFTGVHNGPELPILRFDTENLENATRTLVEI
;
A
#
# COMPACT_ATOMS: atom_id res chain seq x y z
N TRP A 1 -8.33 -1.38 -7.34
CA TRP A 1 -8.21 -2.53 -6.44
C TRP A 1 -9.11 -3.65 -6.90
N GLU A 2 -8.66 -4.90 -6.81
CA GLU A 2 -9.49 -6.07 -7.17
C GLU A 2 -10.39 -6.51 -6.01
N LYS A 3 -10.04 -6.18 -4.76
CA LYS A 3 -10.79 -6.52 -3.55
C LYS A 3 -11.09 -5.29 -2.70
N TYR A 4 -12.10 -5.42 -1.85
CA TYR A 4 -12.36 -4.47 -0.77
C TYR A 4 -11.24 -4.52 0.28
N ASP A 5 -10.99 -3.42 0.97
CA ASP A 5 -9.87 -3.32 1.92
C ASP A 5 -10.16 -4.05 3.25
N VAL A 6 -11.06 -3.50 4.07
CA VAL A 6 -11.48 -4.10 5.36
C VAL A 6 -12.99 -4.35 5.45
N SER A 7 -13.78 -3.76 4.55
CA SER A 7 -15.24 -3.87 4.50
C SER A 7 -15.75 -3.48 3.12
N ARG A 8 -17.03 -3.69 2.84
CA ARG A 8 -17.67 -3.33 1.55
C ARG A 8 -17.88 -1.83 1.32
N TYR A 9 -17.38 -0.99 2.22
CA TYR A 9 -17.39 0.46 2.05
C TYR A 9 -16.26 0.89 1.11
N VAL A 10 -16.55 1.82 0.21
CA VAL A 10 -15.58 2.48 -0.67
C VAL A 10 -15.49 3.96 -0.32
N GLY A 11 -14.28 4.52 -0.39
CA GLY A 11 -14.06 5.95 -0.17
C GLY A 11 -14.80 6.80 -1.21
N ILE A 12 -15.01 8.07 -0.87
CA ILE A 12 -15.62 9.04 -1.80
C ILE A 12 -14.74 9.15 -3.04
N GLY A 13 -15.36 9.05 -4.22
CA GLY A 13 -14.65 9.06 -5.51
C GLY A 13 -14.01 7.74 -5.92
N ALA A 14 -14.05 6.71 -5.07
CA ALA A 14 -13.59 5.38 -5.43
C ALA A 14 -14.70 4.56 -6.13
N VAL A 15 -14.27 3.64 -7.00
CA VAL A 15 -15.16 2.71 -7.70
C VAL A 15 -15.15 1.37 -6.98
N SER A 16 -16.32 0.73 -6.90
CA SER A 16 -16.46 -0.61 -6.33
C SER A 16 -15.61 -1.64 -7.08
N PRO A 17 -14.89 -2.54 -6.39
CA PRO A 17 -14.23 -3.68 -7.04
C PRO A 17 -15.19 -4.59 -7.81
N GLU A 18 -16.49 -4.57 -7.48
CA GLU A 18 -17.54 -5.31 -8.20
C GLU A 18 -17.80 -4.74 -9.61
N GLU A 19 -17.47 -3.47 -9.85
CA GLU A 19 -17.66 -2.75 -11.13
C GLU A 19 -16.42 -2.83 -12.03
N GLY A 20 -15.33 -3.45 -11.55
CA GLY A 20 -14.10 -3.64 -12.30
C GLY A 20 -14.16 -4.78 -13.31
N THR A 21 -13.18 -4.79 -14.23
CA THR A 21 -12.94 -5.92 -15.14
C THR A 21 -11.86 -6.83 -14.57
N ARG A 22 -12.00 -8.14 -14.76
CA ARG A 22 -11.00 -9.14 -14.36
C ARG A 22 -10.61 -10.00 -15.54
N THR A 23 -9.34 -10.39 -15.60
CA THR A 23 -8.80 -11.29 -16.63
C THR A 23 -9.10 -12.77 -16.34
N VAL A 24 -9.48 -13.08 -15.09
CA VAL A 24 -9.87 -14.42 -14.63
C VAL A 24 -11.24 -14.35 -13.97
N ASP A 25 -12.08 -15.34 -14.27
CA ASP A 25 -13.38 -15.48 -13.64
C ASP A 25 -13.24 -15.82 -12.16
N VAL A 26 -14.01 -15.10 -11.34
CA VAL A 26 -14.14 -15.31 -9.90
C VAL A 26 -15.60 -15.24 -9.53
N SER A 27 -15.99 -16.02 -8.53
CA SER A 27 -17.38 -16.11 -8.10
C SER A 27 -17.90 -14.75 -7.62
N HIS A 28 -19.22 -14.52 -7.78
CA HIS A 28 -19.86 -13.32 -7.22
C HIS A 28 -19.64 -13.21 -5.69
N TYR A 29 -19.62 -14.36 -5.01
CA TYR A 29 -19.34 -14.40 -3.58
C TYR A 29 -17.94 -13.86 -3.27
N GLU A 30 -16.92 -14.37 -3.96
CA GLU A 30 -15.53 -13.97 -3.74
C GLU A 30 -15.32 -12.47 -4.00
N LYS A 31 -15.88 -11.95 -5.11
CA LYS A 31 -15.81 -10.53 -5.45
C LYS A 31 -16.39 -9.62 -4.36
N LYS A 32 -17.49 -10.06 -3.74
CA LYS A 32 -18.30 -9.21 -2.85
C LYS A 32 -17.94 -9.36 -1.37
N TYR A 33 -17.52 -10.54 -0.94
CA TYR A 33 -17.43 -10.89 0.47
C TYR A 33 -16.01 -11.21 0.95
N THR A 34 -15.00 -11.18 0.08
CA THR A 34 -13.60 -11.28 0.49
C THR A 34 -12.92 -9.93 0.48
N THR A 35 -11.96 -9.76 1.38
CA THR A 35 -11.24 -8.50 1.60
C THR A 35 -9.73 -8.72 1.61
N ILE A 36 -8.96 -7.63 1.46
CA ILE A 36 -7.50 -7.64 1.67
C ILE A 36 -7.18 -8.10 3.09
N LYS A 37 -7.98 -7.68 4.09
CA LYS A 37 -7.85 -8.15 5.47
C LYS A 37 -7.91 -9.68 5.58
N ASP A 38 -8.89 -10.32 4.93
CA ASP A 38 -9.03 -11.79 4.98
C ASP A 38 -7.81 -12.48 4.35
N ASP A 39 -7.31 -11.96 3.22
CA ASP A 39 -6.11 -12.49 2.57
C ASP A 39 -4.87 -12.34 3.46
N LEU A 40 -4.73 -11.23 4.20
CA LEU A 40 -3.61 -11.00 5.11
C LEU A 40 -3.67 -11.91 6.35
N GLU A 41 -4.87 -12.19 6.87
CA GLU A 41 -5.08 -13.16 7.96
C GLU A 41 -4.66 -14.58 7.56
N ASP A 42 -4.75 -14.94 6.29
CA ASP A 42 -4.24 -16.22 5.79
C ASP A 42 -2.75 -16.15 5.45
N LEU A 43 -2.30 -15.05 4.85
CA LEU A 43 -0.91 -14.85 4.46
C LEU A 43 0.03 -14.95 5.66
N VAL A 44 -0.32 -14.36 6.80
CA VAL A 44 0.51 -14.37 8.01
C VAL A 44 0.82 -15.78 8.50
N LYS A 45 -0.06 -16.76 8.22
CA LYS A 45 0.12 -18.15 8.64
C LYS A 45 1.19 -18.88 7.82
N THR A 46 1.64 -18.30 6.71
CA THR A 46 2.57 -18.94 5.77
C THR A 46 4.04 -18.70 6.11
N SER A 47 4.35 -17.70 6.94
CA SER A 47 5.72 -17.31 7.26
C SER A 47 5.81 -16.50 8.55
N PRO A 48 6.92 -16.59 9.32
CA PRO A 48 7.15 -15.75 10.49
C PRO A 48 7.30 -14.27 10.07
N PRO A 49 6.40 -13.35 10.49
CA PRO A 49 6.42 -11.98 10.00
C PRO A 49 7.74 -11.25 10.24
N GLU A 50 8.31 -11.38 11.43
CA GLU A 50 9.52 -10.69 11.89
C GLU A 50 10.80 -11.06 11.12
N LYS A 51 10.71 -12.06 10.23
CA LYS A 51 11.79 -12.50 9.34
C LYS A 51 11.40 -12.44 7.86
N THR A 52 10.26 -11.83 7.56
CA THR A 52 9.67 -11.84 6.22
C THR A 52 9.63 -10.44 5.63
N ILE A 53 10.03 -10.35 4.37
CA ILE A 53 9.83 -9.16 3.53
C ILE A 53 8.52 -9.37 2.77
N TYR A 54 7.51 -8.57 3.08
CA TYR A 54 6.23 -8.62 2.38
C TYR A 54 6.20 -7.61 1.24
N LEU A 55 5.63 -8.02 0.11
CA LEU A 55 5.42 -7.16 -1.05
C LEU A 55 3.92 -6.88 -1.20
N PHE A 56 3.53 -5.62 -1.00
CA PHE A 56 2.16 -5.18 -1.14
C PHE A 56 2.12 -4.02 -2.13
N HIS A 57 1.37 -4.12 -3.23
CA HIS A 57 1.30 -2.99 -4.15
C HIS A 57 0.72 -1.73 -3.48
N SER A 58 -0.26 -1.89 -2.57
CA SER A 58 -0.79 -0.76 -1.78
C SER A 58 0.17 -0.34 -0.69
N PRO A 59 0.38 0.96 -0.48
CA PRO A 59 0.97 1.47 0.75
C PRO A 59 0.01 1.33 1.94
N PRO A 60 0.52 1.30 3.18
CA PRO A 60 -0.29 1.38 4.39
C PRO A 60 -1.01 2.72 4.50
N TYR A 61 -2.29 2.69 4.88
CA TYR A 61 -3.12 3.88 5.05
C TYR A 61 -2.55 4.85 6.09
N ASP A 62 -2.70 6.15 5.83
CA ASP A 62 -2.31 7.24 6.74
C ASP A 62 -0.81 7.15 7.08
N THR A 63 -0.01 7.24 6.01
CA THR A 63 1.46 7.29 6.04
C THR A 63 1.99 8.34 5.08
N SER A 64 3.30 8.56 5.15
CA SER A 64 4.02 9.34 4.14
C SER A 64 4.09 8.66 2.77
N LEU A 65 3.69 7.39 2.68
CA LEU A 65 3.81 6.55 1.48
C LEU A 65 2.50 6.42 0.70
N ASP A 66 1.38 6.96 1.19
CA ASP A 66 0.06 6.84 0.57
C ASP A 66 -0.62 8.17 0.25
N ARG A 67 0.17 9.25 0.13
CA ARG A 67 -0.30 10.60 -0.17
C ARG A 67 -0.54 10.78 -1.66
N ALA A 68 -1.80 10.96 -2.04
CA ALA A 68 -2.21 11.34 -3.39
C ALA A 68 -2.48 12.84 -3.48
N ALA A 69 -2.33 13.42 -4.68
CA ALA A 69 -2.62 14.84 -4.94
C ALA A 69 -4.14 15.11 -5.00
N LEU A 70 -4.83 14.86 -3.89
CA LEU A 70 -6.28 15.00 -3.73
C LEU A 70 -6.68 16.04 -2.68
N ASP A 71 -5.70 16.76 -2.11
CA ASP A 71 -5.95 17.86 -1.18
C ASP A 71 -6.98 18.85 -1.78
N GLU A 72 -7.92 19.27 -0.95
CA GLU A 72 -9.00 20.22 -1.29
C GLU A 72 -9.99 19.74 -2.38
N LYS A 73 -9.87 18.49 -2.88
CA LYS A 73 -10.86 17.94 -3.83
C LYS A 73 -12.15 17.57 -3.13
N MET A 74 -13.27 17.87 -3.80
CA MET A 74 -14.62 17.61 -3.32
C MET A 74 -15.42 16.84 -4.37
N ILE A 75 -16.19 15.85 -3.94
CA ILE A 75 -17.16 15.12 -4.76
C ILE A 75 -18.50 15.14 -4.02
N ASP A 76 -19.57 15.54 -4.70
CA ASP A 76 -20.92 15.68 -4.10
C ASP A 76 -20.93 16.47 -2.77
N HIS A 77 -20.13 17.55 -2.72
CA HIS A 77 -19.93 18.41 -1.54
C HIS A 77 -19.25 17.73 -0.33
N ALA A 78 -18.68 16.53 -0.50
CA ALA A 78 -17.89 15.87 0.51
C ALA A 78 -16.39 15.88 0.14
N PRO A 79 -15.48 16.12 1.12
CA PRO A 79 -14.04 16.12 0.86
C PRO A 79 -13.55 14.71 0.53
N VAL A 80 -12.64 14.64 -0.44
CA VAL A 80 -11.93 13.41 -0.80
C VAL A 80 -10.73 13.24 0.13
N ASP A 81 -10.49 12.01 0.56
CA ASP A 81 -9.32 11.70 1.37
C ASP A 81 -8.05 11.75 0.52
N SER A 82 -7.01 12.43 1.03
CA SER A 82 -5.69 12.46 0.41
C SER A 82 -4.88 11.18 0.67
N HIS A 83 -5.29 10.37 1.65
CA HIS A 83 -4.70 9.08 1.97
C HIS A 83 -5.48 7.97 1.28
N VAL A 84 -4.82 7.30 0.33
CA VAL A 84 -5.45 6.28 -0.52
C VAL A 84 -4.90 4.87 -0.27
N GLY A 85 -4.12 4.70 0.79
CA GLY A 85 -3.53 3.42 1.18
C GLY A 85 -4.55 2.44 1.77
N SER A 86 -4.05 1.28 2.18
CA SER A 86 -4.86 0.19 2.75
C SER A 86 -4.83 0.22 4.28
N ILE A 87 -6.01 0.29 4.88
CA ILE A 87 -6.22 0.17 6.32
C ILE A 87 -5.87 -1.26 6.77
N ALA A 88 -6.20 -2.27 5.96
CA ALA A 88 -5.85 -3.67 6.24
C ALA A 88 -4.32 -3.83 6.38
N ILE A 89 -3.55 -3.28 5.44
CA ILE A 89 -2.08 -3.35 5.47
C ILE A 89 -1.51 -2.56 6.66
N LYS A 90 -2.04 -1.36 6.96
CA LYS A 90 -1.59 -0.59 8.14
C LYS A 90 -1.81 -1.38 9.44
N ARG A 91 -2.96 -2.06 9.57
CA ARG A 91 -3.28 -2.90 10.75
C ARG A 91 -2.37 -4.12 10.82
N PHE A 92 -2.24 -4.84 9.71
CA PHE A 92 -1.33 -5.98 9.59
C PHE A 92 0.10 -5.62 10.01
N ILE A 93 0.65 -4.51 9.53
CA ILE A 93 1.99 -4.07 9.91
C ILE A 93 2.06 -3.81 11.42
N LYS A 94 1.08 -3.10 12.00
CA LYS A 94 1.06 -2.79 13.44
C LYS A 94 0.93 -4.03 14.32
N GLU A 95 0.15 -5.02 13.89
CA GLU A 95 -0.16 -6.23 14.66
C GLU A 95 0.93 -7.29 14.53
N GLU A 96 1.38 -7.56 13.30
CA GLU A 96 2.28 -8.67 12.99
C GLU A 96 3.75 -8.26 12.96
N GLN A 97 4.05 -6.96 12.85
CA GLN A 97 5.40 -6.39 12.88
C GLN A 97 6.39 -7.11 11.93
N PRO A 98 6.11 -7.14 10.61
CA PRO A 98 7.01 -7.76 9.65
C PRO A 98 8.39 -7.06 9.58
N LEU A 99 9.42 -7.75 9.09
CA LEU A 99 10.76 -7.16 8.97
C LEU A 99 10.77 -5.95 8.03
N VAL A 100 10.27 -6.15 6.81
CA VAL A 100 10.15 -5.11 5.77
C VAL A 100 8.83 -5.27 5.04
N THR A 101 8.24 -4.14 4.64
CA THR A 101 7.16 -4.10 3.66
C THR A 101 7.54 -3.21 2.48
N LEU A 102 7.22 -3.66 1.26
CA LEU A 102 7.53 -2.97 0.02
C LEU A 102 6.23 -2.54 -0.67
N HIS A 103 6.19 -1.30 -1.14
CA HIS A 103 4.99 -0.63 -1.62
C HIS A 103 5.13 0.06 -2.98
N GLY A 104 3.97 0.30 -3.60
CA GLY A 104 3.80 0.94 -4.90
C GLY A 104 2.62 1.92 -4.92
N HIS A 105 1.87 1.88 -6.03
CA HIS A 105 0.58 2.52 -6.25
C HIS A 105 0.54 4.06 -6.37
N VAL A 106 1.03 4.80 -5.37
CA VAL A 106 0.83 6.26 -5.30
C VAL A 106 2.07 6.98 -5.80
N HIS A 107 2.14 7.22 -7.11
CA HIS A 107 3.38 7.64 -7.78
C HIS A 107 3.87 9.02 -7.32
N GLU A 108 2.94 9.93 -7.07
CA GLU A 108 3.20 11.28 -6.61
C GLU A 108 3.59 11.38 -5.12
N THR A 109 3.46 10.31 -4.32
CA THR A 109 3.61 10.40 -2.86
C THR A 109 5.00 10.92 -2.46
N VAL A 110 6.06 10.48 -3.15
CA VAL A 110 7.45 10.87 -2.84
C VAL A 110 7.68 12.35 -3.17
N ASP A 111 7.06 12.86 -4.23
CA ASP A 111 7.14 14.29 -4.58
C ASP A 111 6.39 15.15 -3.55
N ILE A 112 5.26 14.64 -3.03
CA ILE A 112 4.42 15.34 -2.05
C ILE A 112 5.07 15.35 -0.67
N THR A 113 5.58 14.21 -0.21
CA THR A 113 6.05 14.05 1.19
C THR A 113 7.55 14.21 1.34
N GLY A 114 8.32 14.03 0.26
CA GLY A 114 9.78 13.91 0.31
C GLY A 114 10.26 12.58 0.88
N GLU A 115 9.35 11.69 1.29
CA GLU A 115 9.66 10.45 1.98
C GLU A 115 9.40 9.25 1.07
N TRP A 116 10.34 8.31 1.08
CA TRP A 116 10.22 7.03 0.39
C TRP A 116 10.35 5.84 1.35
N LYS A 117 10.60 6.13 2.64
CA LYS A 117 10.66 5.14 3.71
C LYS A 117 9.97 5.67 4.96
N GLU A 118 9.36 4.77 5.70
CA GLU A 118 8.76 5.05 7.00
C GLU A 118 8.94 3.85 7.93
N LYS A 119 9.09 4.10 9.24
CA LYS A 119 9.13 3.06 10.26
C LYS A 119 7.82 3.01 11.03
N ILE A 120 7.16 1.84 11.07
CA ILE A 120 5.90 1.62 11.78
C ILE A 120 6.13 0.54 12.85
N GLY A 121 6.36 0.98 14.09
CA GLY A 121 6.87 0.08 15.13
C GLY A 121 8.31 -0.32 14.79
N GLU A 122 8.56 -1.62 14.66
CA GLU A 122 9.86 -2.16 14.22
C GLU A 122 9.95 -2.39 12.70
N THR A 123 8.82 -2.33 11.99
CA THR A 123 8.78 -2.58 10.55
C THR A 123 9.26 -1.39 9.73
N PHE A 124 10.17 -1.65 8.80
CA PHE A 124 10.49 -0.70 7.72
C PHE A 124 9.57 -0.86 6.52
N SER A 125 8.92 0.23 6.13
CA SER A 125 8.08 0.30 4.94
C SER A 125 8.80 1.13 3.89
N PHE A 126 9.01 0.60 2.70
CA PHE A 126 9.67 1.28 1.58
C PHE A 126 8.74 1.39 0.38
N THR A 127 8.78 2.51 -0.32
CA THR A 127 8.11 2.64 -1.62
C THR A 127 9.11 2.80 -2.75
N GLY A 128 8.93 2.00 -3.79
CA GLY A 128 9.68 2.08 -5.03
C GLY A 128 9.02 2.97 -6.07
N VAL A 129 8.04 3.79 -5.69
CA VAL A 129 7.35 4.67 -6.65
C VAL A 129 8.20 5.85 -7.06
N HIS A 130 7.95 6.37 -8.26
CA HIS A 130 8.59 7.56 -8.81
C HIS A 130 7.65 8.20 -9.84
N ASN A 131 7.60 9.51 -9.86
CA ASN A 131 6.76 10.31 -10.77
C ASN A 131 7.63 10.99 -11.83
N GLY A 132 8.46 10.20 -12.50
CA GLY A 132 9.38 10.63 -13.54
C GLY A 132 9.82 9.46 -14.43
N PRO A 133 10.62 9.72 -15.47
CA PRO A 133 11.07 8.70 -16.41
C PRO A 133 12.13 7.74 -15.84
N GLU A 134 12.77 8.09 -14.71
CA GLU A 134 13.84 7.32 -14.11
C GLU A 134 13.34 6.05 -13.41
N LEU A 135 14.22 5.05 -13.31
CA LEU A 135 14.01 3.84 -12.53
C LEU A 135 14.44 4.04 -11.07
N PRO A 136 13.53 3.97 -10.09
CA PRO A 136 13.89 3.91 -8.68
C PRO A 136 14.47 2.54 -8.32
N ILE A 137 15.65 2.54 -7.72
CA ILE A 137 16.33 1.37 -7.16
C ILE A 137 16.42 1.54 -5.65
N LEU A 138 15.79 0.63 -4.91
CA LEU A 138 15.93 0.49 -3.48
C LEU A 138 17.05 -0.50 -3.16
N ARG A 139 17.95 -0.14 -2.24
CA ARG A 139 18.98 -1.04 -1.71
C ARG A 139 18.97 -0.97 -0.19
N PHE A 140 18.87 -2.12 0.45
CA PHE A 140 18.86 -2.24 1.90
C PHE A 140 19.55 -3.52 2.35
N ASP A 141 20.10 -3.47 3.55
CA ASP A 141 20.65 -4.61 4.28
C ASP A 141 19.64 -5.01 5.35
N THR A 142 19.27 -6.29 5.42
CA THR A 142 18.30 -6.80 6.41
C THR A 142 18.80 -6.67 7.85
N GLU A 143 20.11 -6.52 8.06
CA GLU A 143 20.70 -6.27 9.37
C GLU A 143 20.85 -4.77 9.70
N ASN A 144 20.61 -3.88 8.73
CA ASN A 144 20.79 -2.44 8.87
C ASN A 144 19.83 -1.63 7.96
N LEU A 145 18.53 -1.77 8.21
CA LEU A 145 17.45 -1.20 7.38
C LEU A 145 17.40 0.33 7.41
N GLU A 146 17.83 0.96 8.50
CA GLU A 146 17.87 2.41 8.68
C GLU A 146 18.73 3.08 7.57
N ASN A 147 19.80 2.40 7.16
CA ASN A 147 20.72 2.84 6.12
C ASN A 147 20.30 2.43 4.70
N ALA A 148 19.05 1.98 4.51
CA ALA A 148 18.48 1.80 3.19
C ALA A 148 18.67 3.07 2.34
N THR A 149 18.92 2.85 1.05
CA THR A 149 19.11 3.91 0.05
C THR A 149 18.12 3.76 -1.10
N ARG A 150 17.76 4.89 -1.71
CA ARG A 150 16.98 4.98 -2.93
C ARG A 150 17.76 5.80 -3.95
N THR A 151 17.96 5.26 -5.15
CA THR A 151 18.64 5.94 -6.25
C THR A 151 17.77 5.92 -7.50
N LEU A 152 17.78 7.00 -8.28
CA LEU A 152 17.11 7.09 -9.58
C LEU A 152 18.13 6.84 -10.69
N VAL A 153 17.78 6.01 -11.67
CA VAL A 153 18.65 5.66 -12.81
C VAL A 153 17.91 5.95 -14.12
N GLU A 154 18.57 6.64 -15.04
CA GLU A 154 18.05 6.89 -16.39
C GLU A 154 17.98 5.57 -17.19
N ILE A 155 16.89 5.36 -17.95
CA ILE A 155 16.67 4.18 -18.81
C ILE A 155 16.70 4.59 -20.28
#